data_AF-A0A521TB13-F1
#
_entry.id   AF-A0A521TB13-F1
#
_cell.length_a   1.000
_cell.length_b   1.000
_cell.length_c   1.000
_cell.angle_alpha   90.00
_cell.angle_beta   90.00
_cell.angle_gamma   90.00
#
_symmetry.space_group_name_H-M   'P 1'
#
loop_
_entity.id
_entity.type
_entity.pdbx_description
1 polymer ?
#
loop_
_entity_poly.entity_id
_entity_poly.type
_entity_poly.pdbx_seq_one_letter_code
_entity_poly.pdbx_strand_id
1 'polypeptide(L)'
;MQNKFGELNKEQKERLDIIATNTNLLQQKITDLLKQSAEKISSDKESQHRLKETEQEKLVLEKLEDLLNNEIKQDKKTIYELQDTVTKLNQNQKEGRQEELFLDKLVKDEEGENLLLAKKNLIVIAIAAIVVSAGFVAYSTYVVSVVGSQYKIINIGNMQSGYVIQNLRGDTIDTWLSWRLVDGSTLNVNLIDGQKYPDKIDIVKSVILSEESIEIDDSLLHKGPKGTASTYYIGWAGALADVAKNPTEFYIPSKFNLIESQRGEGDITIKLTSQSSGDGYSGFTKSIADDAQNQILKSEITIYEVDKLSKAQFETILRHEFGHALGLAHSTATEDLMYPTIATEYPYISECDVDAIILLYNGGEKSEVICEI
;
A
#
# COMPACT_ATOMS: atom_id res chain seq x y z
N MET A 1 -64.75 -39.11 48.26
CA MET A 1 -65.02 -40.16 47.25
C MET A 1 -63.72 -40.43 46.53
N GLN A 2 -63.00 -41.45 46.99
CA GLN A 2 -62.98 -42.79 46.38
C GLN A 2 -62.00 -42.82 45.21
N ASN A 3 -60.98 -43.69 45.32
CA ASN A 3 -60.23 -44.21 44.18
C ASN A 3 -61.23 -44.50 43.06
N LYS A 4 -61.20 -43.66 42.02
CA LYS A 4 -62.19 -43.71 40.93
C LYS A 4 -61.92 -44.84 39.93
N PHE A 5 -61.01 -45.74 40.28
CA PHE A 5 -60.69 -46.94 39.53
C PHE A 5 -60.75 -48.12 40.52
N GLY A 6 -61.71 -49.03 40.31
CA GLY A 6 -61.82 -50.26 41.09
C GLY A 6 -60.59 -51.16 40.88
N GLU A 7 -60.40 -52.13 41.78
CA GLU A 7 -59.30 -53.09 41.65
C GLU A 7 -59.41 -53.84 40.31
N LEU A 8 -58.31 -53.85 39.55
CA LEU A 8 -58.22 -54.55 38.27
C LEU A 8 -58.49 -56.04 38.47
N ASN A 9 -59.42 -56.58 37.69
CA ASN A 9 -59.69 -58.02 37.70
C ASN A 9 -58.49 -58.79 37.13
N LYS A 10 -58.46 -60.11 37.35
CA LYS A 10 -57.31 -60.96 36.98
C LYS A 10 -56.94 -60.84 35.49
N GLU A 11 -57.94 -60.79 34.62
CA GLU A 11 -57.74 -60.65 33.18
C GLU A 11 -57.20 -59.26 32.78
N GLN A 12 -57.63 -58.20 33.47
CA GLN A 12 -57.12 -56.84 33.27
C GLN A 12 -55.66 -56.70 33.73
N LYS A 13 -55.27 -57.36 34.82
CA LYS A 13 -53.87 -57.40 35.28
C LYS A 13 -52.98 -58.13 34.29
N GLU A 14 -53.44 -59.27 33.76
CA GLU A 14 -52.70 -60.05 32.77
C GLU A 14 -52.51 -59.30 31.45
N ARG A 15 -53.54 -58.57 30.99
CA ARG A 15 -53.41 -57.67 29.82
C ARG A 15 -52.44 -56.51 30.08
N LEU A 16 -52.44 -55.94 31.28
CA LEU A 16 -51.49 -54.88 31.67
C LEU A 16 -50.05 -55.39 31.71
N ASP A 17 -49.81 -56.61 32.21
CA ASP A 17 -48.49 -57.24 32.19
C ASP A 17 -48.00 -57.52 30.77
N ILE A 18 -48.89 -57.97 29.87
CA ILE A 18 -48.55 -58.17 28.46
C ILE A 18 -48.23 -56.82 27.79
N ILE A 19 -49.01 -55.78 28.07
CA ILE A 19 -48.75 -54.43 27.55
C ILE A 19 -47.41 -53.92 28.08
N ALA A 20 -47.15 -54.01 29.38
CA ALA A 20 -45.89 -53.57 29.99
C ALA A 20 -44.68 -54.33 29.42
N THR A 21 -44.81 -55.65 29.22
CA THR A 21 -43.76 -56.49 28.63
C THR A 21 -43.49 -56.09 27.18
N ASN A 22 -44.55 -55.88 26.38
CA ASN A 22 -44.41 -55.45 25.00
C ASN A 22 -43.85 -54.03 24.89
N THR A 23 -44.24 -53.12 25.79
CA THR A 23 -43.69 -51.76 25.86
C THR A 23 -42.19 -51.78 26.19
N ASN A 24 -41.78 -52.59 27.16
CA ASN A 24 -40.36 -52.74 27.51
C ASN A 24 -39.56 -53.35 26.35
N LEU A 25 -40.10 -54.37 25.67
CA LEU A 25 -39.46 -54.96 24.49
C LEU A 25 -39.34 -53.95 23.34
N LEU A 26 -40.36 -53.13 23.12
CA LEU A 26 -40.34 -52.07 22.11
C LEU A 26 -39.30 -51.00 22.45
N GLN A 27 -39.23 -50.59 23.72
CA GLN A 27 -38.28 -49.60 24.20
C GLN A 27 -36.83 -50.11 24.09
N GLN A 28 -36.60 -51.39 24.38
CA GLN A 28 -35.30 -52.03 24.21
C GLN A 28 -34.90 -52.09 22.73
N LYS A 29 -35.84 -52.45 21.84
CA LYS A 29 -35.61 -52.49 20.39
C LYS A 29 -35.35 -51.11 19.78
N ILE A 30 -36.04 -50.07 20.27
CA ILE A 30 -35.77 -48.67 19.90
C ILE A 30 -34.37 -48.26 20.36
N THR A 31 -33.98 -48.64 21.58
CA THR A 31 -32.65 -48.33 22.12
C THR A 31 -31.53 -49.01 21.33
N ASP A 32 -31.73 -50.28 20.94
CA ASP A 32 -30.77 -51.01 20.09
C ASP A 32 -30.68 -50.44 18.67
N LEU A 33 -31.80 -50.01 18.09
CA LEU A 33 -31.82 -49.34 16.77
C LEU A 33 -31.13 -47.97 16.83
N LEU A 34 -31.34 -47.20 17.90
CA LEU A 34 -30.66 -45.93 18.11
C LEU A 34 -29.16 -46.15 18.28
N LYS A 35 -28.74 -47.17 19.03
CA LYS A 35 -27.33 -47.53 19.20
C LYS A 35 -26.68 -47.96 17.88
N GLN A 36 -27.34 -48.81 17.09
CA GLN A 36 -26.87 -49.17 15.75
C GLN A 36 -26.81 -47.98 14.79
N SER A 37 -27.77 -47.05 14.88
CA SER A 37 -27.74 -45.83 14.05
C SER A 37 -26.59 -44.90 14.45
N ALA A 38 -26.30 -44.75 15.75
CA ALA A 38 -25.19 -43.96 16.25
C ALA A 38 -23.84 -44.60 15.89
N GLU A 39 -23.71 -45.93 15.98
CA GLU A 39 -22.52 -46.66 15.55
C GLU A 39 -22.31 -46.56 14.03
N LYS A 40 -23.39 -46.57 13.23
CA LYS A 40 -23.34 -46.40 11.77
C LYS A 40 -22.98 -44.98 11.33
N ILE A 41 -23.43 -43.96 12.08
CA ILE A 41 -23.02 -42.55 11.88
C ILE A 41 -21.56 -42.35 12.30
N SER A 42 -21.11 -43.04 13.35
CA SER A 42 -19.71 -43.01 13.80
C SER A 42 -18.74 -43.75 12.86
N SER A 43 -19.21 -44.75 12.10
CA SER A 43 -18.37 -45.51 11.16
C SER A 43 -18.38 -44.97 9.72
N ASP A 44 -19.26 -44.02 9.41
CA ASP A 44 -19.40 -43.47 8.06
C ASP A 44 -18.42 -42.30 7.86
N LYS A 45 -17.28 -42.63 7.23
CA LYS A 45 -16.13 -41.75 7.01
C LYS A 45 -16.51 -40.47 6.25
N GLU A 46 -17.54 -40.54 5.40
CA GLU A 46 -18.04 -39.42 4.60
C GLU A 46 -18.86 -38.42 5.43
N SER A 47 -19.65 -38.92 6.39
CA SER A 47 -20.41 -38.08 7.32
C SER A 47 -19.51 -37.39 8.34
N GLN A 48 -18.44 -38.04 8.82
CA GLN A 48 -17.42 -37.38 9.65
C GLN A 48 -16.59 -36.36 8.87
N HIS A 49 -16.30 -36.64 7.59
CA HIS A 49 -15.62 -35.67 6.72
C HIS A 49 -16.46 -34.41 6.54
N ARG A 50 -17.75 -34.57 6.20
CA ARG A 50 -18.69 -33.44 6.06
C ARG A 50 -18.84 -32.64 7.35
N LEU A 51 -18.90 -33.30 8.51
CA LEU A 51 -18.94 -32.61 9.81
C LEU A 51 -17.70 -31.75 10.07
N LYS A 52 -16.51 -32.28 9.78
CA LYS A 52 -15.26 -31.51 9.91
C LYS A 52 -15.16 -30.37 8.91
N GLU A 53 -15.65 -30.59 7.69
CA GLU A 53 -15.71 -29.57 6.64
C GLU A 53 -16.66 -28.44 7.03
N THR A 54 -17.85 -28.75 7.57
CA THR A 54 -18.79 -27.74 8.10
C THR A 54 -18.23 -27.01 9.33
N GLU A 55 -17.49 -27.70 10.21
CA GLU A 55 -16.78 -27.03 11.32
C GLU A 55 -15.70 -26.07 10.82
N GLN A 56 -14.97 -26.43 9.75
CA GLN A 56 -13.99 -25.56 9.11
C GLN A 56 -14.64 -24.36 8.42
N GLU A 57 -15.74 -24.57 7.69
CA GLU A 57 -16.52 -23.49 7.07
C GLU A 57 -17.05 -22.51 8.13
N LYS A 58 -17.53 -23.02 9.27
CA LYS A 58 -17.97 -22.20 10.39
C LYS A 58 -16.84 -21.33 10.95
N LEU A 59 -15.63 -21.90 11.12
CA LEU A 59 -14.46 -21.14 11.59
C LEU A 59 -14.04 -20.06 10.59
N VAL A 60 -14.14 -20.32 9.28
CA VAL A 60 -13.87 -19.31 8.24
C VAL A 60 -14.91 -18.19 8.28
N LEU A 61 -16.19 -18.53 8.46
CA LEU A 61 -17.27 -17.54 8.59
C LEU A 61 -17.13 -16.68 9.84
N GLU A 62 -16.77 -17.26 11.00
CA GLU A 62 -16.48 -16.51 12.22
C GLU A 62 -15.29 -15.56 12.03
N LYS A 63 -14.24 -16.00 11.33
CA LYS A 63 -13.08 -15.14 11.01
C LYS A 63 -13.44 -14.01 10.04
N LEU A 64 -14.31 -14.26 9.06
CA LEU A 64 -14.82 -13.23 8.14
C LEU A 64 -15.69 -12.20 8.88
N GLU A 65 -16.51 -12.65 9.83
CA GLU A 65 -17.31 -11.77 10.68
C GLU A 65 -16.42 -10.87 11.55
N ASP A 66 -15.35 -11.41 12.14
CA ASP A 66 -14.38 -10.63 12.91
C ASP A 66 -13.62 -9.61 12.06
N LEU A 67 -13.21 -9.98 10.84
CA LEU A 67 -12.58 -9.06 9.89
C LEU A 67 -13.53 -7.92 9.50
N LEU A 68 -14.78 -8.26 9.16
CA LEU A 68 -15.80 -7.27 8.80
C LEU A 68 -16.11 -6.32 9.96
N ASN A 69 -16.17 -6.84 11.19
CA ASN A 69 -16.40 -6.02 12.39
C ASN A 69 -15.23 -5.07 12.68
N ASN A 70 -13.99 -5.51 12.44
CA ASN A 70 -12.80 -4.67 12.57
C ASN A 70 -12.77 -3.57 11.50
N GLU A 71 -13.11 -3.88 10.25
CA GLU A 71 -13.23 -2.91 9.16
C GLU A 71 -14.32 -1.86 9.45
N ILE A 72 -15.51 -2.30 9.88
CA ILE A 72 -16.59 -1.40 10.32
C ILE A 72 -16.14 -0.48 11.47
N LYS A 73 -15.30 -0.98 12.39
CA LYS A 73 -14.77 -0.18 13.49
C LYS A 73 -13.76 0.86 13.01
N GLN A 74 -12.91 0.50 12.04
CA GLN A 74 -11.96 1.39 11.41
C GLN A 74 -12.68 2.49 10.61
N ASP A 75 -13.65 2.14 9.79
CA ASP A 75 -14.47 3.08 9.02
C ASP A 75 -15.19 4.08 9.92
N LYS A 76 -15.77 3.61 11.03
CA LYS A 76 -16.39 4.50 12.03
C LYS A 76 -15.39 5.50 12.60
N LYS A 77 -14.15 5.06 12.90
CA LYS A 77 -13.09 5.94 13.41
C LYS A 77 -12.73 7.01 12.37
N THR A 78 -12.53 6.61 11.12
CA THR A 78 -12.26 7.52 10.00
C THR A 78 -13.40 8.53 9.79
N ILE A 79 -14.66 8.09 9.88
CA ILE A 79 -15.83 8.98 9.79
C ILE A 79 -15.83 10.01 10.92
N TYR A 80 -15.47 9.63 12.16
CA TYR A 80 -15.37 10.58 13.27
C TYR A 80 -14.26 11.60 13.07
N GLU A 81 -13.09 11.17 12.58
CA GLU A 81 -11.96 12.07 12.28
C GLU A 81 -12.29 13.05 11.14
N LEU A 82 -13.00 12.58 10.10
CA LEU A 82 -13.48 13.42 9.02
C LEU A 82 -14.55 14.42 9.51
N GLN A 83 -15.47 14.00 10.38
CA GLN A 83 -16.47 14.90 10.98
C GLN A 83 -15.82 16.00 11.84
N ASP A 84 -14.79 15.66 12.62
CA ASP A 84 -14.02 16.64 13.40
C ASP A 84 -13.29 17.62 12.48
N THR A 85 -12.67 17.11 11.41
CA THR A 85 -11.99 17.93 10.40
C THR A 85 -12.96 18.89 9.71
N VAL A 86 -14.14 18.41 9.28
CA VAL A 86 -15.19 19.25 8.68
C VAL A 86 -15.72 20.28 9.67
N THR A 87 -15.81 19.94 10.97
CA THR A 87 -16.25 20.88 12.01
C THR A 87 -15.22 21.99 12.23
N LYS A 88 -13.93 21.64 12.31
CA LYS A 88 -12.82 22.60 12.39
C LYS A 88 -12.74 23.50 11.17
N LEU A 89 -12.89 22.96 9.97
CA LEU A 89 -12.93 23.75 8.73
C LEU A 89 -14.12 24.72 8.71
N ASN A 90 -15.30 24.27 9.12
CA ASN A 90 -16.48 25.15 9.24
C ASN A 90 -16.30 26.24 10.29
N GLN A 91 -15.60 25.94 11.39
CA GLN A 91 -15.29 26.92 12.43
C GLN A 91 -14.28 27.95 11.93
N ASN A 92 -13.19 27.52 11.29
CA ASN A 92 -12.20 28.41 10.66
C ASN A 92 -12.86 29.29 9.58
N GLN A 93 -13.82 28.76 8.82
CA GLN A 93 -14.58 29.55 7.83
C GLN A 93 -15.52 30.59 8.47
N LYS A 94 -16.04 30.31 9.68
CA LYS A 94 -16.83 31.29 10.45
C LYS A 94 -15.96 32.36 11.09
N GLU A 95 -14.79 31.98 11.60
CA GLU A 95 -13.78 32.89 12.15
C GLU A 95 -13.25 33.82 11.04
N GLY A 96 -12.91 33.29 9.86
CA GLY A 96 -12.54 34.10 8.70
C GLY A 96 -13.64 35.06 8.24
N ARG A 97 -14.93 34.65 8.29
CA ARG A 97 -16.06 35.56 8.02
C ARG A 97 -16.26 36.63 9.09
N GLN A 98 -15.94 36.34 10.35
CA GLN A 98 -15.95 37.34 11.41
C GLN A 98 -14.80 38.34 11.27
N GLU A 99 -13.61 37.88 10.87
CA GLU A 99 -12.48 38.74 10.53
C GLU A 99 -12.80 39.62 9.33
N GLU A 100 -13.46 39.09 8.29
CA GLU A 100 -13.93 39.87 7.14
C GLU A 100 -14.96 40.95 7.55
N LEU A 101 -15.90 40.63 8.44
CA LEU A 101 -16.84 41.59 9.01
C LEU A 101 -16.15 42.63 9.92
N PHE A 102 -15.10 42.24 10.63
CA PHE A 102 -14.32 43.14 11.47
C PHE A 102 -13.46 44.09 10.62
N LEU A 103 -12.88 43.59 9.53
CA LEU A 103 -12.18 44.36 8.51
C LEU A 103 -13.14 45.31 7.76
N ASP A 104 -14.33 44.86 7.38
CA ASP A 104 -15.36 45.73 6.76
C ASP A 104 -15.82 46.85 7.73
N LYS A 105 -15.87 46.56 9.04
CA LYS A 105 -16.20 47.56 10.07
C LYS A 105 -15.05 48.53 10.33
N LEU A 106 -13.81 48.07 10.32
CA LEU A 106 -12.61 48.90 10.39
C LEU A 106 -12.50 49.81 9.15
N VAL A 107 -12.77 49.28 7.96
CA VAL A 107 -12.81 50.03 6.70
C VAL A 107 -13.92 51.09 6.72
N LYS A 108 -15.10 50.79 7.30
CA LYS A 108 -16.19 51.77 7.46
C LYS A 108 -15.89 52.87 8.48
N ASP A 109 -15.17 52.57 9.56
CA ASP A 109 -14.70 53.58 10.53
C ASP A 109 -13.58 54.46 9.93
N GLU A 110 -12.76 53.90 9.03
CA GLU A 110 -11.66 54.61 8.35
C GLU A 110 -12.13 55.41 7.10
N GLU A 111 -13.26 55.02 6.47
CA GLU A 111 -13.93 55.75 5.38
C GLU A 111 -14.56 57.09 5.83
N GLY A 112 -14.62 57.37 7.13
CA GLY A 112 -15.18 58.60 7.71
C GLY A 112 -14.38 59.88 7.45
N GLU A 113 -13.10 59.81 7.04
CA GLU A 113 -12.25 61.00 6.94
C GLU A 113 -11.66 61.33 5.56
N ASN A 114 -11.66 60.46 4.54
CA ASN A 114 -10.90 60.73 3.30
C ASN A 114 -11.58 60.29 1.98
N LEU A 115 -12.85 60.68 1.79
CA LEU A 115 -13.77 60.10 0.79
C LEU A 115 -13.56 60.49 -0.70
N LEU A 116 -12.64 61.39 -1.07
CA LEU A 116 -12.56 61.87 -2.47
C LEU A 116 -11.30 61.50 -3.26
N LEU A 117 -10.21 61.09 -2.60
CA LEU A 117 -8.96 60.74 -3.29
C LEU A 117 -8.74 59.22 -3.48
N ALA A 118 -9.38 58.35 -2.68
CA ALA A 118 -9.12 56.91 -2.67
C ALA A 118 -9.87 56.09 -3.76
N LYS A 119 -11.06 56.51 -4.19
CA LYS A 119 -11.92 55.72 -5.10
C LYS A 119 -11.31 55.47 -6.49
N LYS A 120 -10.45 56.35 -7.00
CA LYS A 120 -9.77 56.12 -8.29
C LYS A 120 -8.57 55.17 -8.18
N ASN A 121 -7.93 55.08 -7.01
CA ASN A 121 -6.74 54.26 -6.82
C ASN A 121 -7.08 52.82 -6.38
N LEU A 122 -8.18 52.60 -5.65
CA LEU A 122 -8.61 51.25 -5.22
C LEU A 122 -9.02 50.34 -6.39
N ILE A 123 -9.68 50.87 -7.41
CA ILE A 123 -10.02 50.09 -8.62
C ILE A 123 -8.75 49.69 -9.37
N VAL A 124 -7.75 50.57 -9.44
CA VAL A 124 -6.45 50.29 -10.06
C VAL A 124 -5.66 49.26 -9.25
N ILE A 125 -5.68 49.33 -7.92
CA ILE A 125 -5.02 48.37 -7.03
C ILE A 125 -5.72 47.01 -7.07
N ALA A 126 -7.06 46.94 -7.12
CA ALA A 126 -7.81 45.69 -7.23
C ALA A 126 -7.60 45.02 -8.59
N ILE A 127 -7.59 45.79 -9.69
CA ILE A 127 -7.26 45.28 -11.03
C ILE A 127 -5.79 44.85 -11.08
N ALA A 128 -4.87 45.61 -10.49
CA ALA A 128 -3.46 45.22 -10.39
C ALA A 128 -3.28 43.97 -9.54
N ALA A 129 -4.01 43.80 -8.43
CA ALA A 129 -3.96 42.61 -7.59
C ALA A 129 -4.55 41.39 -8.32
N ILE A 130 -5.62 41.54 -9.10
CA ILE A 130 -6.18 40.47 -9.93
C ILE A 130 -5.25 40.12 -11.09
N VAL A 131 -4.63 41.12 -11.75
CA VAL A 131 -3.66 40.88 -12.84
C VAL A 131 -2.35 40.29 -12.31
N VAL A 132 -1.90 40.70 -11.12
CA VAL A 132 -0.72 40.13 -10.45
C VAL A 132 -1.02 38.71 -9.97
N SER A 133 -2.17 38.44 -9.35
CA SER A 133 -2.53 37.08 -8.89
C SER A 133 -2.89 36.14 -10.04
N ALA A 134 -3.67 36.58 -11.04
CA ALA A 134 -3.90 35.80 -12.26
C ALA A 134 -2.60 35.64 -13.08
N GLY A 135 -1.73 36.65 -13.10
CA GLY A 135 -0.41 36.58 -13.71
C GLY A 135 0.53 35.63 -12.97
N PHE A 136 0.52 35.61 -11.63
CA PHE A 136 1.33 34.70 -10.80
C PHE A 136 0.84 33.26 -10.90
N VAL A 137 -0.48 33.03 -10.87
CA VAL A 137 -1.06 31.69 -11.02
C VAL A 137 -0.89 31.19 -12.46
N ALA A 138 -1.14 32.02 -13.48
CA ALA A 138 -0.90 31.64 -14.87
C ALA A 138 0.59 31.43 -15.16
N TYR A 139 1.49 32.23 -14.57
CA TYR A 139 2.93 32.03 -14.70
C TYR A 139 3.40 30.78 -13.96
N SER A 140 2.95 30.54 -12.73
CA SER A 140 3.26 29.33 -11.96
C SER A 140 2.78 28.07 -12.67
N THR A 141 1.53 28.03 -13.14
CA THR A 141 0.98 26.87 -13.85
C THR A 141 1.60 26.68 -15.25
N TYR A 142 1.92 27.77 -15.96
CA TYR A 142 2.67 27.69 -17.22
C TYR A 142 4.08 27.16 -16.98
N VAL A 143 4.81 27.68 -15.98
CA VAL A 143 6.15 27.23 -15.62
C VAL A 143 6.12 25.77 -15.20
N VAL A 144 5.22 25.34 -14.30
CA VAL A 144 5.12 23.93 -13.89
C VAL A 144 4.74 23.01 -15.05
N SER A 145 3.82 23.40 -15.95
CA SER A 145 3.51 22.58 -17.12
C SER A 145 4.67 22.48 -18.14
N VAL A 146 5.42 23.57 -18.35
CA VAL A 146 6.58 23.60 -19.25
C VAL A 146 7.76 22.83 -18.63
N VAL A 147 8.01 23.04 -17.33
CA VAL A 147 9.03 22.34 -16.54
C VAL A 147 8.70 20.84 -16.45
N GLY A 148 7.46 20.48 -16.15
CA GLY A 148 6.98 19.10 -16.11
C GLY A 148 7.18 18.38 -17.44
N SER A 149 6.87 19.04 -18.57
CA SER A 149 7.06 18.47 -19.91
C SER A 149 8.52 18.12 -20.24
N GLN A 150 9.50 18.75 -19.59
CA GLN A 150 10.92 18.49 -19.83
C GLN A 150 11.38 17.15 -19.21
N TYR A 151 10.65 16.67 -18.21
CA TYR A 151 10.89 15.38 -17.55
C TYR A 151 10.20 14.21 -18.26
N LYS A 152 9.34 14.51 -19.26
CA LYS A 152 8.68 13.50 -20.07
C LYS A 152 9.69 12.74 -20.92
N ILE A 153 9.74 11.42 -20.79
CA ILE A 153 10.57 10.55 -21.61
C ILE A 153 9.71 9.92 -22.72
N ILE A 154 10.03 10.26 -23.96
CA ILE A 154 9.33 9.75 -25.14
C ILE A 154 10.07 8.51 -25.68
N ASN A 155 9.32 7.49 -26.11
CA ASN A 155 9.85 6.26 -26.73
C ASN A 155 10.79 5.46 -25.81
N ILE A 156 10.48 5.37 -24.52
CA ILE A 156 11.28 4.55 -23.59
C ILE A 156 11.21 3.04 -23.89
N GLY A 157 10.17 2.63 -24.62
CA GLY A 157 9.88 1.23 -24.93
C GLY A 157 9.30 0.50 -23.71
N ASN A 158 9.10 -0.80 -23.84
CA ASN A 158 8.63 -1.64 -22.75
C ASN A 158 9.83 -2.34 -22.12
N MET A 159 10.01 -2.18 -20.82
CA MET A 159 11.06 -2.87 -20.06
C MET A 159 10.39 -3.83 -19.10
N GLN A 160 10.68 -5.12 -19.25
CA GLN A 160 10.11 -6.15 -18.40
C GLN A 160 10.97 -6.32 -17.15
N SER A 161 10.36 -6.23 -15.98
CA SER A 161 11.00 -6.54 -14.70
C SER A 161 10.53 -7.89 -14.16
N GLY A 162 11.36 -8.50 -13.33
CA GLY A 162 10.98 -9.63 -12.49
C GLY A 162 11.64 -9.50 -11.12
N TYR A 163 11.02 -10.08 -10.10
CA TYR A 163 11.64 -10.16 -8.80
C TYR A 163 11.32 -11.49 -8.12
N VAL A 164 12.15 -11.85 -7.15
CA VAL A 164 11.92 -13.01 -6.31
C VAL A 164 12.37 -12.71 -4.88
N ILE A 165 11.60 -13.23 -3.93
CA ILE A 165 11.94 -13.22 -2.52
C ILE A 165 12.23 -14.66 -2.12
N GLN A 166 13.37 -14.88 -1.48
CA GLN A 166 13.77 -16.18 -0.97
C GLN A 166 14.02 -16.15 0.53
N ASN A 167 13.58 -17.18 1.25
CA ASN A 167 14.00 -17.37 2.63
C ASN A 167 15.44 -17.89 2.71
N LEU A 168 15.98 -18.02 3.93
CA LEU A 168 17.33 -18.55 4.17
C LEU A 168 17.56 -20.00 3.70
N ARG A 169 16.49 -20.75 3.41
CA ARG A 169 16.57 -22.12 2.85
C ARG A 169 16.58 -22.11 1.32
N GLY A 170 16.36 -20.96 0.69
CA GLY A 170 16.26 -20.80 -0.75
C GLY A 170 14.86 -21.06 -1.31
N ASP A 171 13.85 -21.26 -0.46
CA ASP A 171 12.46 -21.37 -0.91
C ASP A 171 11.98 -19.99 -1.37
N THR A 172 11.32 -19.93 -2.53
CA THR A 172 10.58 -18.73 -2.93
C THR A 172 9.38 -18.54 -2.02
N ILE A 173 9.23 -17.33 -1.49
CA ILE A 173 8.11 -16.92 -0.66
C ILE A 173 7.41 -15.72 -1.28
N ASP A 174 6.12 -15.56 -0.97
CA ASP A 174 5.30 -14.43 -1.39
C ASP A 174 4.78 -13.75 -0.12
N THR A 175 5.43 -12.67 0.28
CA THR A 175 5.16 -11.93 1.52
C THR A 175 5.62 -10.48 1.41
N TRP A 176 5.14 -9.63 2.32
CA TRP A 176 5.63 -8.27 2.49
C TRP A 176 6.89 -8.27 3.33
N LEU A 177 7.89 -7.48 2.93
CA LEU A 177 9.17 -7.40 3.63
C LEU A 177 9.65 -5.98 3.71
N SER A 178 10.25 -5.61 4.83
CA SER A 178 10.98 -4.35 4.95
C SER A 178 12.35 -4.57 5.57
N TRP A 179 13.21 -3.57 5.45
CA TRP A 179 14.47 -3.55 6.19
C TRP A 179 14.19 -3.27 7.68
N ARG A 180 14.60 -4.17 8.58
CA ARG A 180 14.51 -3.95 10.04
C ARG A 180 15.83 -3.39 10.56
N LEU A 181 16.00 -2.09 10.42
CA LEU A 181 17.23 -1.39 10.78
C LEU A 181 17.03 -0.54 12.03
N VAL A 182 18.14 -0.23 12.70
CA VAL A 182 18.14 0.71 13.83
C VAL A 182 18.10 2.14 13.29
N ASP A 183 17.41 3.04 13.99
CA ASP A 183 17.34 4.46 13.63
C ASP A 183 18.70 5.06 13.31
N GLY A 184 18.77 5.77 12.18
CA GLY A 184 19.98 6.41 11.70
C GLY A 184 20.97 5.48 11.00
N SER A 185 20.66 4.18 10.84
CA SER A 185 21.47 3.25 10.05
C SER A 185 21.58 3.70 8.60
N THR A 186 22.70 3.31 7.98
CA THR A 186 22.98 3.56 6.56
C THR A 186 23.01 2.22 5.83
N LEU A 187 22.24 2.08 4.75
CA LEU A 187 22.33 0.93 3.86
C LEU A 187 23.54 1.07 2.94
N ASN A 188 24.36 0.03 2.89
CA ASN A 188 25.51 -0.04 2.00
C ASN A 188 25.06 -0.64 0.68
N VAL A 189 25.13 0.15 -0.38
CA VAL A 189 24.85 -0.29 -1.74
C VAL A 189 26.17 -0.48 -2.45
N ASN A 190 26.35 -1.63 -3.11
CA ASN A 190 27.59 -1.94 -3.81
C ASN A 190 27.33 -2.15 -5.30
N LEU A 191 27.98 -1.33 -6.12
CA LEU A 191 28.03 -1.53 -7.57
C LEU A 191 29.18 -2.48 -7.90
N ILE A 192 28.82 -3.72 -8.24
CA ILE A 192 29.79 -4.77 -8.57
C ILE A 192 30.41 -4.47 -9.94
N ASP A 193 31.74 -4.46 -10.00
CA ASP A 193 32.52 -4.23 -11.21
C ASP A 193 32.17 -2.91 -11.92
N GLY A 194 31.78 -1.86 -11.17
CA GLY A 194 31.38 -0.56 -11.73
C GLY A 194 32.37 0.05 -12.73
N GLN A 195 33.66 -0.23 -12.54
CA GLN A 195 34.75 0.19 -13.44
C GLN A 195 34.61 -0.34 -14.89
N LYS A 196 33.85 -1.42 -15.12
CA LYS A 196 33.55 -1.92 -16.48
C LYS A 196 32.53 -1.04 -17.21
N TYR A 197 31.76 -0.25 -16.47
CA TYR A 197 30.65 0.57 -16.96
C TYR A 197 30.75 1.99 -16.39
N PRO A 198 31.85 2.73 -16.68
CA PRO A 198 32.14 4.01 -16.05
C PRO A 198 31.07 5.07 -16.33
N ASP A 199 30.40 5.01 -17.47
CA ASP A 199 29.29 5.89 -17.85
C ASP A 199 28.00 5.63 -17.05
N LYS A 200 27.90 4.48 -16.35
CA LYS A 200 26.75 4.11 -15.52
C LYS A 200 26.91 4.51 -14.07
N ILE A 201 28.14 4.76 -13.59
CA ILE A 201 28.40 5.06 -12.18
C ILE A 201 27.65 6.31 -11.72
N ASP A 202 27.70 7.39 -12.51
CA ASP A 202 27.01 8.64 -12.16
C ASP A 202 25.49 8.51 -12.23
N ILE A 203 25.00 7.63 -13.10
CA ILE A 203 23.58 7.30 -13.19
C ILE A 203 23.12 6.55 -11.93
N VAL A 204 23.88 5.55 -11.50
CA VAL A 204 23.62 4.80 -10.25
C VAL A 204 23.61 5.75 -9.05
N LYS A 205 24.57 6.67 -8.97
CA LYS A 205 24.59 7.71 -7.93
C LYS A 205 23.33 8.58 -7.97
N SER A 206 22.90 9.01 -9.15
CA SER A 206 21.69 9.83 -9.28
C SER A 206 20.44 9.10 -8.80
N VAL A 207 20.21 7.86 -9.27
CA VAL A 207 19.02 7.08 -8.92
C VAL A 207 18.95 6.73 -7.42
N ILE A 208 20.10 6.59 -6.75
CA ILE A 208 20.13 6.14 -5.36
C ILE A 208 20.29 7.31 -4.39
N LEU A 209 21.22 8.23 -4.67
CA LEU A 209 21.68 9.26 -3.74
C LEU A 209 21.07 10.65 -4.01
N SER A 210 20.39 10.87 -5.14
CA SER A 210 19.78 12.17 -5.39
C SER A 210 18.68 12.45 -4.37
N GLU A 211 18.76 13.63 -3.77
CA GLU A 211 17.72 14.20 -2.89
C GLU A 211 16.76 15.14 -3.65
N GLU A 212 16.94 15.27 -4.97
CA GLU A 212 16.15 16.17 -5.80
C GLU A 212 14.73 15.63 -6.00
N SER A 213 13.75 16.51 -5.78
CA SER A 213 12.36 16.33 -6.18
C SER A 213 12.01 17.23 -7.37
N ILE A 214 10.99 16.83 -8.11
CA ILE A 214 10.44 17.54 -9.26
C ILE A 214 8.92 17.64 -9.11
N GLU A 215 8.36 18.74 -9.58
CA GLU A 215 6.91 18.97 -9.61
C GLU A 215 6.41 18.74 -11.03
N ILE A 216 5.42 17.87 -11.19
CA ILE A 216 4.81 17.57 -12.48
C ILE A 216 3.33 17.93 -12.41
N ASP A 217 2.87 18.76 -13.35
CA ASP A 217 1.46 19.15 -13.44
C ASP A 217 0.56 17.92 -13.65
N ASP A 218 -0.47 17.77 -12.83
CA ASP A 218 -1.34 16.58 -12.83
C ASP A 218 -2.11 16.41 -14.14
N SER A 219 -2.30 17.49 -14.90
CA SER A 219 -2.90 17.41 -16.24
C SER A 219 -2.01 16.67 -17.24
N LEU A 220 -0.70 16.63 -17.02
CA LEU A 220 0.26 15.84 -17.80
C LEU A 220 0.29 14.37 -17.38
N LEU A 221 -0.15 14.07 -16.15
CA LEU A 221 -0.20 12.74 -15.55
C LEU A 221 -1.56 12.08 -15.67
N HIS A 222 -2.56 12.81 -16.20
CA HIS A 222 -3.97 12.40 -16.21
C HIS A 222 -4.58 12.18 -14.82
N LYS A 223 -4.00 12.80 -13.77
CA LYS A 223 -4.45 12.70 -12.38
C LYS A 223 -5.34 13.86 -11.93
N GLY A 224 -5.33 14.98 -12.65
CA GLY A 224 -5.99 16.18 -12.16
C GLY A 224 -6.13 17.32 -13.16
N PRO A 225 -6.84 18.40 -12.77
CA PRO A 225 -6.95 19.60 -13.59
C PRO A 225 -5.62 20.34 -13.68
N LYS A 226 -5.44 21.12 -14.75
CA LYS A 226 -4.23 21.93 -14.92
C LYS A 226 -4.05 22.90 -13.74
N GLY A 227 -2.84 22.94 -13.20
CA GLY A 227 -2.44 23.82 -12.12
C GLY A 227 -2.47 23.21 -10.72
N THR A 228 -2.79 21.92 -10.60
CA THR A 228 -2.32 21.07 -9.50
C THR A 228 -1.08 20.29 -9.97
N ALA A 229 -0.23 19.91 -9.03
CA ALA A 229 1.01 19.20 -9.32
C ALA A 229 1.27 18.16 -8.23
N SER A 230 1.81 17.02 -8.67
CA SER A 230 2.32 15.96 -7.81
C SER A 230 3.85 16.05 -7.73
N THR A 231 4.36 15.72 -6.55
CA THR A 231 5.79 15.63 -6.31
C THR A 231 6.32 14.27 -6.76
N TYR A 232 7.42 14.27 -7.50
CA TYR A 232 8.16 13.07 -7.89
C TYR A 232 9.62 13.20 -7.46
N TYR A 233 10.32 12.09 -7.32
CA TYR A 233 11.73 12.06 -6.89
C TYR A 233 12.65 11.45 -7.93
N ILE A 234 13.80 12.08 -8.11
CA ILE A 234 14.84 11.60 -9.03
C ILE A 234 15.53 10.36 -8.45
N GLY A 235 15.76 10.35 -7.14
CA GLY A 235 16.42 9.25 -6.45
C GLY A 235 15.75 8.84 -5.14
N TRP A 236 16.05 7.61 -4.72
CA TRP A 236 15.46 7.00 -3.53
C TRP A 236 15.89 7.67 -2.22
N ALA A 237 17.09 8.23 -2.13
CA ALA A 237 17.50 9.01 -0.95
C ALA A 237 16.52 10.17 -0.66
N GLY A 238 16.18 10.97 -1.67
CA GLY A 238 15.22 12.07 -1.53
C GLY A 238 13.83 11.60 -1.16
N ALA A 239 13.32 10.60 -1.89
CA ALA A 239 12.00 10.03 -1.64
C ALA A 239 11.85 9.51 -0.21
N LEU A 240 12.82 8.72 0.26
CA LEU A 240 12.81 8.14 1.59
C LEU A 240 13.09 9.17 2.69
N ALA A 241 13.95 10.17 2.43
CA ALA A 241 14.20 11.25 3.37
C ALA A 241 12.96 12.12 3.58
N ASP A 242 12.14 12.31 2.55
CA ASP A 242 10.88 13.05 2.67
C ASP A 242 9.89 12.32 3.58
N VAL A 243 9.63 11.04 3.32
CA VAL A 243 8.65 10.26 4.11
C VAL A 243 9.14 9.92 5.51
N ALA A 244 10.46 9.79 5.71
CA ALA A 244 11.06 9.58 7.04
C ALA A 244 10.89 10.77 8.00
N LYS A 245 10.38 11.92 7.53
CA LYS A 245 9.99 13.04 8.40
C LYS A 245 8.83 12.67 9.33
N ASN A 246 7.99 11.72 8.92
CA ASN A 246 6.88 11.20 9.69
C ASN A 246 7.26 9.87 10.35
N PRO A 247 7.08 9.70 11.67
CA PRO A 247 7.40 8.45 12.33
C PRO A 247 6.53 7.28 11.83
N THR A 248 7.19 6.17 11.51
CA THR A 248 6.59 4.87 11.22
C THR A 248 6.98 3.85 12.29
N GLU A 249 6.30 2.70 12.34
CA GLU A 249 6.65 1.61 13.27
C GLU A 249 8.12 1.15 13.12
N PHE A 250 8.62 1.10 11.89
CA PHE A 250 9.98 0.69 11.55
C PHE A 250 10.73 1.82 10.87
N TYR A 251 12.04 1.91 11.12
CA TYR A 251 12.89 2.92 10.50
C TYR A 251 12.93 2.80 8.97
N ILE A 252 12.59 3.87 8.27
CA ILE A 252 12.74 3.99 6.82
C ILE A 252 14.21 4.32 6.48
N PRO A 253 14.92 3.48 5.69
CA PRO A 253 16.33 3.70 5.39
C PRO A 253 16.55 4.80 4.36
N SER A 254 16.60 6.05 4.81
CA SER A 254 16.87 7.21 3.94
C SER A 254 18.35 7.49 3.68
N LYS A 255 19.26 6.79 4.36
CA LYS A 255 20.72 6.98 4.22
C LYS A 255 21.34 5.82 3.45
N PHE A 256 22.03 6.16 2.37
CA PHE A 256 22.75 5.20 1.55
C PHE A 256 24.24 5.53 1.47
N ASN A 257 25.06 4.49 1.48
CA ASN A 257 26.48 4.57 1.18
C ASN A 257 26.75 3.74 -0.06
N LEU A 258 27.10 4.40 -1.18
CA LEU A 258 27.44 3.72 -2.43
C LEU A 258 28.93 3.39 -2.44
N ILE A 259 29.25 2.11 -2.55
CA ILE A 259 30.60 1.59 -2.72
C ILE A 259 30.74 0.89 -4.08
N GLU A 260 31.97 0.79 -4.55
CA GLU A 260 32.31 0.02 -5.75
C GLU A 260 33.32 -1.07 -5.37
N SER A 261 33.05 -2.30 -5.77
CA SER A 261 33.97 -3.40 -5.51
C SER A 261 33.82 -4.52 -6.54
N GLN A 262 34.75 -5.47 -6.53
CA GLN A 262 34.70 -6.68 -7.37
C GLN A 262 33.97 -7.86 -6.68
N ARG A 263 33.43 -7.63 -5.48
CA ARG A 263 32.82 -8.66 -4.62
C ARG A 263 31.40 -8.28 -4.26
N GLY A 264 30.60 -9.21 -3.77
CA GLY A 264 29.22 -8.97 -3.33
C GLY A 264 29.08 -8.37 -1.93
N GLU A 265 29.98 -7.46 -1.53
CA GLU A 265 29.91 -6.77 -0.23
C GLU A 265 28.71 -5.80 -0.19
N GLY A 266 28.19 -5.44 0.99
CA GLY A 266 27.03 -4.55 1.13
C GLY A 266 25.68 -5.24 1.31
N ASP A 267 24.69 -4.44 1.70
CA ASP A 267 23.32 -4.84 2.01
C ASP A 267 22.50 -5.02 0.71
N ILE A 268 22.69 -4.10 -0.24
CA ILE A 268 22.15 -4.19 -1.60
C ILE A 268 23.33 -4.25 -2.57
N THR A 269 23.31 -5.21 -3.49
CA THR A 269 24.31 -5.31 -4.56
C THR A 269 23.69 -5.07 -5.92
N ILE A 270 24.37 -4.33 -6.77
CA ILE A 270 23.95 -4.04 -8.15
C ILE A 270 24.96 -4.65 -9.10
N LYS A 271 24.48 -5.54 -9.96
CA LYS A 271 25.27 -6.21 -11.00
C LYS A 271 24.80 -5.78 -12.37
N LEU A 272 25.75 -5.35 -13.18
CA LEU A 272 25.52 -4.97 -14.58
C LEU A 272 26.03 -6.08 -15.49
N THR A 273 25.27 -6.45 -16.52
CA THR A 273 25.68 -7.46 -17.50
C THR A 273 25.23 -7.14 -18.90
N SER A 274 26.07 -7.47 -19.89
CA SER A 274 25.72 -7.39 -21.31
C SER A 274 24.91 -8.60 -21.81
N GLN A 275 24.78 -9.64 -20.97
CA GLN A 275 24.00 -10.83 -21.29
C GLN A 275 22.49 -10.53 -21.21
N SER A 276 21.71 -11.24 -22.01
CA SER A 276 20.25 -11.25 -21.93
C SER A 276 19.77 -12.16 -20.80
N SER A 277 18.65 -11.81 -20.19
CA SER A 277 17.93 -12.73 -19.31
C SER A 277 17.32 -13.88 -20.12
N GLY A 278 17.32 -15.10 -19.57
CA GLY A 278 16.67 -16.25 -20.19
C GLY A 278 15.14 -16.11 -20.26
N ASP A 279 14.57 -15.32 -19.35
CA ASP A 279 13.13 -15.08 -19.22
C ASP A 279 12.69 -13.74 -19.85
N GLY A 280 13.61 -13.01 -20.50
CA GLY A 280 13.31 -11.75 -21.19
C GLY A 280 13.33 -10.49 -20.32
N TYR A 281 13.71 -10.60 -19.05
CA TYR A 281 13.83 -9.46 -18.14
C TYR A 281 14.94 -8.47 -18.53
N SER A 282 14.63 -7.18 -18.43
CA SER A 282 15.58 -6.06 -18.53
C SER A 282 16.24 -5.76 -17.18
N GLY A 283 15.52 -5.97 -16.09
CA GLY A 283 16.00 -5.89 -14.71
C GLY A 283 15.44 -7.05 -13.89
N PHE A 284 16.20 -7.49 -12.89
CA PHE A 284 15.74 -8.50 -11.95
C PHE A 284 16.25 -8.27 -10.55
N THR A 285 15.36 -8.33 -9.56
CA THR A 285 15.70 -8.18 -8.15
C THR A 285 15.48 -9.46 -7.37
N LYS A 286 16.51 -9.89 -6.66
CA LYS A 286 16.47 -11.02 -5.74
C LYS A 286 16.68 -10.55 -4.32
N SER A 287 15.71 -10.76 -3.45
CA SER A 287 15.83 -10.46 -2.02
C SER A 287 15.91 -11.74 -1.19
N ILE A 288 16.85 -11.78 -0.25
CA ILE A 288 16.96 -12.82 0.77
C ILE A 288 16.38 -12.27 2.06
N ALA A 289 15.47 -13.02 2.68
CA ALA A 289 14.72 -12.57 3.83
C ALA A 289 14.62 -13.60 4.95
N ASP A 290 14.37 -13.10 6.15
CA ASP A 290 13.85 -13.85 7.28
C ASP A 290 12.31 -13.77 7.24
N ASP A 291 11.67 -14.87 6.88
CA ASP A 291 10.22 -14.99 6.76
C ASP A 291 9.51 -15.04 8.12
N ALA A 292 10.21 -15.39 9.20
CA ALA A 292 9.64 -15.34 10.54
C ALA A 292 9.52 -13.90 11.07
N GLN A 293 10.32 -12.98 10.55
CA GLN A 293 10.37 -11.57 10.97
C GLN A 293 9.90 -10.58 9.89
N ASN A 294 9.55 -11.09 8.70
CA ASN A 294 9.27 -10.30 7.51
C ASN A 294 10.36 -9.25 7.24
N GLN A 295 11.62 -9.69 7.34
CA GLN A 295 12.80 -8.82 7.26
C GLN A 295 13.63 -9.12 6.02
N ILE A 296 13.99 -8.08 5.27
CA ILE A 296 15.03 -8.17 4.24
C ILE A 296 16.40 -8.26 4.92
N LEU A 297 17.20 -9.25 4.53
CA LEU A 297 18.57 -9.46 4.99
C LEU A 297 19.60 -9.05 3.94
N LYS A 298 19.27 -9.24 2.66
CA LYS A 298 20.13 -8.87 1.53
C LYS A 298 19.30 -8.71 0.27
N SER A 299 19.70 -7.81 -0.63
CA SER A 299 19.11 -7.73 -1.97
C SER A 299 20.17 -7.67 -3.07
N GLU A 300 19.86 -8.26 -4.20
CA GLU A 300 20.72 -8.34 -5.38
C GLU A 300 19.92 -7.92 -6.61
N ILE A 301 20.34 -6.81 -7.23
CA ILE A 301 19.78 -6.27 -8.46
C ILE A 301 20.68 -6.69 -9.62
N THR A 302 20.10 -7.22 -10.68
CA THR A 302 20.79 -7.47 -11.95
C THR A 302 20.13 -6.68 -13.07
N ILE A 303 20.91 -5.84 -13.76
CA ILE A 303 20.47 -5.13 -14.97
C ILE A 303 21.07 -5.85 -16.18
N TYR A 304 20.21 -6.28 -17.11
CA TYR A 304 20.59 -7.05 -18.29
C TYR A 304 20.79 -6.16 -19.52
N GLU A 305 21.52 -6.70 -20.51
CA GLU A 305 21.79 -6.06 -21.80
C GLU A 305 22.23 -4.59 -21.71
N VAL A 306 23.02 -4.24 -20.69
CA VAL A 306 23.32 -2.83 -20.34
C VAL A 306 23.96 -2.02 -21.48
N ASP A 307 24.66 -2.68 -22.39
CA ASP A 307 25.30 -2.07 -23.56
C ASP A 307 24.28 -1.62 -24.63
N LYS A 308 23.05 -2.15 -24.59
CA LYS A 308 21.95 -1.81 -25.51
C LYS A 308 20.98 -0.78 -24.93
N LEU A 309 21.06 -0.53 -23.63
CA LEU A 309 20.15 0.39 -22.94
C LEU A 309 20.56 1.84 -23.20
N SER A 310 19.58 2.66 -23.56
CA SER A 310 19.74 4.12 -23.47
C SER A 310 19.90 4.55 -22.00
N LYS A 311 20.41 5.77 -21.78
CA LYS A 311 20.52 6.35 -20.44
C LYS A 311 19.18 6.32 -19.69
N ALA A 312 18.10 6.74 -20.35
CA ALA A 312 16.76 6.79 -19.76
C ALA A 312 16.22 5.41 -19.39
N GLN A 313 16.44 4.40 -20.24
CA GLN A 313 16.04 3.02 -19.95
C GLN A 313 16.80 2.46 -18.75
N PHE A 314 18.11 2.67 -18.69
CA PHE A 314 18.92 2.24 -17.55
C PHE A 314 18.48 2.92 -16.24
N GLU A 315 18.26 4.24 -16.26
CA GLU A 315 17.73 4.99 -15.10
C GLU A 315 16.41 4.41 -14.61
N THR A 316 15.51 4.14 -15.54
CA THR A 316 14.15 3.65 -15.25
C THR A 316 14.17 2.26 -14.65
N ILE A 317 14.87 1.31 -15.29
CA ILE A 317 14.99 -0.05 -14.78
C ILE A 317 15.63 -0.02 -13.40
N LEU A 318 16.75 0.70 -13.24
CA LEU A 318 17.43 0.75 -11.95
C LEU A 318 16.54 1.34 -10.84
N ARG A 319 15.77 2.39 -11.14
CA ARG A 319 14.88 3.00 -10.15
C ARG A 319 13.78 2.03 -9.71
N HIS A 320 13.21 1.28 -10.65
CA HIS A 320 12.23 0.22 -10.40
C HIS A 320 12.81 -0.94 -9.57
N GLU A 321 13.92 -1.52 -10.02
CA GLU A 321 14.58 -2.63 -9.30
C GLU A 321 15.01 -2.23 -7.88
N PHE A 322 15.41 -0.97 -7.69
CA PHE A 322 15.74 -0.49 -6.36
C PHE A 322 14.51 -0.38 -5.46
N GLY A 323 13.31 -0.12 -6.00
CA GLY A 323 12.05 -0.24 -5.27
C GLY A 323 11.82 -1.65 -4.74
N HIS A 324 12.06 -2.68 -5.55
CA HIS A 324 12.03 -4.08 -5.09
C HIS A 324 13.07 -4.35 -4.00
N ALA A 325 14.27 -3.80 -4.11
CA ALA A 325 15.31 -3.94 -3.10
C ALA A 325 14.96 -3.26 -1.76
N LEU A 326 14.03 -2.30 -1.77
CA LEU A 326 13.49 -1.65 -0.57
C LEU A 326 12.26 -2.37 0.01
N GLY A 327 11.70 -3.33 -0.72
CA GLY A 327 10.59 -4.18 -0.28
C GLY A 327 9.28 -4.00 -1.05
N LEU A 328 9.22 -3.10 -2.03
CA LEU A 328 8.00 -2.91 -2.85
C LEU A 328 7.80 -4.11 -3.78
N ALA A 329 6.55 -4.54 -3.94
CA ALA A 329 6.14 -5.44 -5.00
C ALA A 329 5.70 -4.63 -6.23
N HIS A 330 5.29 -5.33 -7.29
CA HIS A 330 4.78 -4.67 -8.47
C HIS A 330 3.49 -3.89 -8.17
N SER A 331 3.30 -2.77 -8.88
CA SER A 331 2.04 -2.04 -8.96
C SER A 331 1.08 -2.72 -9.94
N THR A 332 -0.22 -2.49 -9.75
CA THR A 332 -1.26 -2.83 -10.75
C THR A 332 -1.56 -1.68 -11.70
N ALA A 333 -1.11 -0.46 -11.37
CA ALA A 333 -1.30 0.73 -12.18
C ALA A 333 -0.26 0.79 -13.32
N THR A 334 -0.70 0.81 -14.57
CA THR A 334 0.18 0.72 -15.75
C THR A 334 1.09 1.91 -15.96
N GLU A 335 0.71 3.05 -15.39
CA GLU A 335 1.38 4.34 -15.45
C GLU A 335 2.42 4.53 -14.33
N ASP A 336 2.43 3.61 -13.36
CA ASP A 336 3.31 3.66 -12.20
C ASP A 336 4.70 3.11 -12.51
N LEU A 337 5.70 3.61 -11.78
CA LEU A 337 7.07 3.16 -11.94
C LEU A 337 7.19 1.67 -11.61
N MET A 338 6.50 1.17 -10.58
CA MET A 338 6.59 -0.21 -10.10
C MET A 338 5.73 -1.21 -10.88
N TYR A 339 5.11 -0.81 -12.00
CA TYR A 339 4.39 -1.75 -12.87
C TYR A 339 5.35 -2.79 -13.52
N PRO A 340 4.96 -4.09 -13.67
CA PRO A 340 5.87 -5.14 -14.14
C PRO A 340 6.46 -4.94 -15.54
N THR A 341 5.75 -4.17 -16.39
CA THR A 341 6.22 -3.80 -17.73
C THR A 341 6.29 -2.29 -17.83
N ILE A 342 7.44 -1.73 -17.47
CA ILE A 342 7.61 -0.29 -17.30
C ILE A 342 7.49 0.39 -18.66
N ALA A 343 6.45 1.21 -18.82
CA ALA A 343 6.15 1.97 -20.04
C ALA A 343 5.74 3.42 -19.75
N THR A 344 5.85 3.87 -18.49
CA THR A 344 5.48 5.22 -18.08
C THR A 344 6.38 6.27 -18.73
N GLU A 345 5.77 7.40 -19.10
CA GLU A 345 6.50 8.54 -19.67
C GLU A 345 7.18 9.38 -18.58
N TYR A 346 6.84 9.16 -17.30
CA TYR A 346 7.44 9.82 -16.15
C TYR A 346 7.99 8.78 -15.16
N PRO A 347 9.11 8.12 -15.50
CA PRO A 347 9.66 6.99 -14.73
C PRO A 347 10.43 7.45 -13.48
N TYR A 348 9.80 8.27 -12.65
CA TYR A 348 10.33 8.79 -11.39
C TYR A 348 9.56 8.18 -10.22
N ILE A 349 10.13 8.25 -9.01
CA ILE A 349 9.44 7.74 -7.82
C ILE A 349 8.28 8.69 -7.53
N SER A 350 7.07 8.16 -7.53
CA SER A 350 5.83 8.92 -7.34
C SER A 350 5.38 8.96 -5.88
N GLU A 351 4.37 9.78 -5.60
CA GLU A 351 3.65 9.76 -4.31
C GLU A 351 3.10 8.37 -3.98
N CYS A 352 2.60 7.65 -4.98
CA CYS A 352 2.07 6.29 -4.81
C CYS A 352 3.15 5.29 -4.33
N ASP A 353 4.34 5.38 -4.90
CA ASP A 353 5.47 4.53 -4.51
C ASP A 353 5.90 4.79 -3.06
N VAL A 354 5.94 6.06 -2.66
CA VAL A 354 6.36 6.42 -1.30
C VAL A 354 5.26 6.15 -0.26
N ASP A 355 3.99 6.24 -0.62
CA ASP A 355 2.86 5.83 0.22
C ASP A 355 2.90 4.33 0.51
N ALA A 356 3.23 3.52 -0.50
CA ALA A 356 3.43 2.09 -0.32
C ALA A 356 4.62 1.79 0.61
N ILE A 357 5.72 2.56 0.52
CA ILE A 357 6.82 2.49 1.49
C ILE A 357 6.33 2.85 2.90
N ILE A 358 5.61 3.95 3.07
CA ILE A 358 5.10 4.36 4.40
C ILE A 358 4.26 3.22 5.00
N LEU A 359 3.32 2.67 4.23
CA LEU A 359 2.46 1.58 4.68
C LEU A 359 3.29 0.36 5.11
N LEU A 360 4.23 -0.05 4.28
CA LEU A 360 5.10 -1.20 4.51
C LEU A 360 5.96 -1.03 5.78
N TYR A 361 6.52 0.16 6.01
CA TYR A 361 7.35 0.48 7.17
C TYR A 361 6.53 0.88 8.40
N ASN A 362 5.22 1.05 8.27
CA ASN A 362 4.30 1.28 9.39
C ASN A 362 3.57 0.01 9.85
N GLY A 363 4.12 -1.17 9.53
CA GLY A 363 3.55 -2.47 9.92
C GLY A 363 2.46 -2.99 9.00
N GLY A 364 2.29 -2.37 7.83
CA GLY A 364 1.40 -2.88 6.80
C GLY A 364 1.78 -4.29 6.35
N GLU A 365 0.76 -5.11 6.09
CA GLU A 365 0.90 -6.49 5.61
C GLU A 365 0.81 -6.59 4.08
N LYS A 366 1.18 -5.51 3.37
CA LYS A 366 1.12 -5.40 1.92
C LYS A 366 2.37 -4.69 1.40
N SER A 367 3.01 -5.29 0.40
CA SER A 367 4.11 -4.70 -0.37
C SER A 367 3.67 -4.20 -1.75
N GLU A 368 2.47 -4.57 -2.20
CA GLU A 368 1.89 -4.11 -3.47
C GLU A 368 1.68 -2.60 -3.46
N VAL A 369 2.11 -1.94 -4.53
CA VAL A 369 1.90 -0.51 -4.73
C VAL A 369 0.48 -0.32 -5.28
N ILE A 370 -0.37 0.34 -4.51
CA ILE A 370 -1.77 0.60 -4.85
C ILE A 370 -1.93 2.10 -5.09
N CYS A 371 -2.11 2.48 -6.35
CA CYS A 371 -2.31 3.88 -6.72
C CYS A 371 -3.80 4.18 -6.82
N GLU A 372 -4.29 5.07 -5.95
CA GLU A 372 -5.62 5.67 -6.11
C GLU A 372 -5.54 6.77 -7.18
N ILE A 373 -6.45 6.71 -8.15
CA ILE A 373 -6.56 7.66 -9.27
C ILE A 373 -7.53 8.78 -8.91
#